data_AF-S5STC1-F1
#
_entry.id   AF-S5STC1-F1
#
_cell.length_a   1.000
_cell.length_b   1.000
_cell.length_c   1.000
_cell.angle_alpha   90.00
_cell.angle_beta   90.00
_cell.angle_gamma   90.00
#
_symmetry.space_group_name_H-M   'P 1'
#
loop_
_entity.id
_entity.type
_entity.pdbx_description
1 polymer ?
#
loop_
_entity_poly.entity_id
_entity_poly.type
_entity_poly.pdbx_seq_one_letter_code
_entity_poly.pdbx_strand_id
1 'polypeptide(L)'
;MQAALSARLDGEPSGLDEDVVDAHVAGCEVCSKFWEESLALSRRLNFVESSGVGMSPPKDLSEIIIAGVEPEWRKRSANRLVSLTVARVLATLLAVGLVAWAIVLVLETGGLMQVSSDGQVLSPEAQPEVAALRIEGAAVRLALAVGLGLAAWQPKMAGGMAPVVATLWAFLTGFAVRDIVLGATSLAQIAQLGGLALVAVVLVWLWGAGRGLNPGQLWRSLSARPN
;
A
#
# COMPACT_ATOMS: atom_id res chain seq x y z
N MET A 1 4.52 -16.18 -48.46
CA MET A 1 3.56 -16.92 -47.63
C MET A 1 4.17 -18.08 -46.86
N GLN A 2 4.85 -19.06 -47.48
CA GLN A 2 5.49 -20.16 -46.72
C GLN A 2 6.51 -19.69 -45.67
N ALA A 3 7.30 -18.65 -45.97
CA ALA A 3 8.22 -18.04 -45.01
C ALA A 3 7.50 -17.40 -43.80
N ALA A 4 6.32 -16.82 -44.00
CA ALA A 4 5.52 -16.23 -42.92
C ALA A 4 4.88 -17.31 -42.03
N LEU A 5 4.49 -18.45 -42.61
CA LEU A 5 4.03 -19.63 -41.89
C LEU A 5 5.16 -20.28 -41.07
N SER A 6 6.38 -20.34 -41.61
CA SER A 6 7.56 -20.82 -40.88
C SER A 6 7.91 -19.90 -39.70
N ALA A 7 7.98 -18.59 -39.94
CA ALA A 7 8.25 -17.60 -38.89
C ALA A 7 7.22 -17.70 -37.74
N ARG A 8 5.94 -17.91 -38.08
CA ARG A 8 4.88 -18.15 -37.09
C ARG A 8 5.11 -19.43 -36.28
N LEU A 9 5.61 -20.49 -36.89
CA LEU A 9 5.91 -21.75 -36.20
C LEU A 9 7.09 -21.61 -35.22
N ASP A 10 8.08 -20.76 -35.57
CA ASP A 10 9.28 -20.50 -34.78
C ASP A 10 9.10 -19.35 -33.75
N GLY A 11 7.94 -18.69 -33.74
CA GLY A 11 7.64 -17.57 -32.84
C GLY A 11 8.30 -16.24 -33.24
N GLU A 12 8.81 -16.15 -34.47
CA GLU A 12 9.40 -14.94 -35.02
C GLU A 12 8.35 -14.05 -35.69
N PRO A 13 8.55 -12.72 -35.72
CA PRO A 13 7.62 -11.80 -36.38
C PRO A 13 7.57 -12.08 -37.89
N SER A 14 6.39 -12.49 -38.37
CA SER A 14 6.14 -12.86 -39.77
C SER A 14 6.09 -11.67 -40.74
N GLY A 15 6.07 -10.44 -40.22
CA GLY A 15 6.02 -9.19 -41.00
C GLY A 15 4.70 -8.96 -41.76
N LEU A 16 3.73 -9.86 -41.63
CA LEU A 16 2.40 -9.81 -42.24
C LEU A 16 1.34 -9.92 -41.15
N ASP A 17 0.19 -9.31 -41.40
CA ASP A 17 -0.96 -9.38 -40.50
C ASP A 17 -1.47 -10.83 -40.38
N GLU A 18 -1.76 -11.28 -39.17
CA GLU A 18 -2.15 -12.67 -38.87
C GLU A 18 -3.47 -13.02 -39.57
N ASP A 19 -4.40 -12.07 -39.64
CA ASP A 19 -5.70 -12.24 -40.30
C ASP A 19 -5.56 -12.49 -41.82
N VAL A 20 -4.56 -11.86 -42.45
CA VAL A 20 -4.28 -12.02 -43.89
C VAL A 20 -3.65 -13.38 -44.17
N VAL A 21 -2.81 -13.87 -43.26
CA VAL A 21 -2.20 -15.20 -43.37
C VAL A 21 -3.27 -16.28 -43.19
N ASP A 22 -4.17 -16.15 -42.23
CA ASP A 22 -5.23 -17.12 -41.97
C ASP A 22 -6.24 -17.19 -43.13
N ALA A 23 -6.63 -16.05 -43.69
CA ALA A 23 -7.49 -16.01 -44.87
C ALA A 23 -6.85 -16.69 -46.10
N HIS A 24 -5.53 -16.54 -46.29
CA HIS A 24 -4.81 -17.15 -47.39
C HIS A 24 -4.67 -18.68 -47.23
N VAL A 25 -4.40 -19.15 -46.01
CA VAL A 25 -4.30 -20.59 -45.71
C VAL A 25 -5.65 -21.29 -45.92
N ALA A 26 -6.76 -20.62 -45.59
CA ALA A 26 -8.10 -21.14 -45.85
C ALA A 26 -8.44 -21.25 -47.35
N GLY A 27 -7.85 -20.40 -48.19
CA GLY A 27 -8.13 -20.35 -49.64
C GLY A 27 -7.15 -21.10 -50.54
N CYS A 28 -5.96 -21.48 -50.05
CA CYS A 28 -4.89 -22.07 -50.85
C CYS A 28 -4.52 -23.48 -50.37
N GLU A 29 -4.88 -24.48 -51.17
CA GLU A 29 -4.63 -25.91 -50.88
C GLU A 29 -3.13 -26.25 -50.74
N VAL A 30 -2.25 -25.50 -51.42
CA VAL A 30 -0.79 -25.68 -51.33
C VAL A 30 -0.27 -25.22 -49.97
N CYS A 31 -0.78 -24.11 -49.44
CA CYS A 31 -0.34 -23.55 -48.16
C CYS A 31 -0.95 -24.30 -46.97
N SER A 32 -2.20 -24.79 -47.08
CA SER A 32 -2.82 -25.64 -46.06
C SER A 32 -2.08 -26.97 -45.90
N LYS A 33 -1.73 -27.62 -47.02
CA LYS A 33 -0.97 -28.87 -47.01
C LYS A 33 0.43 -28.69 -46.40
N PHE A 34 1.14 -27.61 -46.76
CA PHE A 34 2.43 -27.28 -46.17
C PHE A 34 2.34 -27.04 -44.65
N TRP A 35 1.27 -26.37 -44.19
CA TRP A 35 1.02 -26.15 -42.77
C TRP A 35 0.75 -27.45 -42.01
N GLU A 36 -0.05 -28.36 -42.57
CA GLU A 36 -0.31 -29.67 -41.96
C GLU A 36 0.95 -30.55 -41.91
N GLU A 37 1.75 -30.56 -42.99
CA GLU A 37 3.01 -31.30 -43.07
C GLU A 37 4.05 -30.79 -42.07
N SER A 38 4.19 -29.46 -41.95
CA SER A 38 5.10 -28.82 -40.98
C SER A 38 4.68 -29.07 -39.53
N LEU A 39 3.37 -28.99 -39.22
CA LEU A 39 2.85 -29.38 -37.91
C LEU A 39 3.05 -30.87 -37.61
N ALA A 40 2.85 -31.74 -38.61
CA ALA A 40 3.09 -33.17 -38.45
C ALA A 40 4.57 -33.51 -38.28
N LEU A 41 5.48 -32.75 -38.91
CA LEU A 41 6.92 -32.88 -38.73
C LEU A 41 7.34 -32.38 -37.34
N SER A 42 6.88 -31.20 -36.92
CA SER A 42 7.16 -30.65 -35.58
C SER A 42 6.68 -31.59 -34.46
N ARG A 43 5.50 -32.20 -34.60
CA ARG A 43 5.04 -33.26 -33.68
C ARG A 43 5.96 -34.47 -33.67
N ARG A 44 6.42 -34.94 -34.84
CA ARG A 44 7.34 -36.09 -34.94
C ARG A 44 8.70 -35.79 -34.33
N LEU A 45 9.25 -34.59 -34.55
CA LEU A 45 10.52 -34.16 -33.94
C LEU A 45 10.39 -34.05 -32.42
N ASN A 46 9.31 -33.44 -31.91
CA ASN A 46 9.03 -33.38 -30.46
C ASN A 46 8.92 -34.78 -29.80
N PHE A 47 8.49 -35.81 -30.54
CA PHE A 47 8.42 -37.19 -30.03
C PHE A 47 9.74 -37.96 -30.18
N VAL A 48 10.59 -37.63 -31.16
CA VAL A 48 11.90 -38.25 -31.37
C VAL A 48 12.95 -37.73 -30.37
N GLU A 49 12.71 -36.56 -29.78
CA GLU A 49 13.46 -35.98 -28.65
C GLU A 49 13.36 -36.80 -27.33
N SER A 50 13.03 -38.10 -27.36
CA SER A 50 13.18 -39.00 -26.20
C SER A 50 13.29 -40.51 -26.55
N SER A 51 14.31 -40.91 -27.31
CA SER A 51 14.77 -42.32 -27.32
C SER A 51 16.12 -42.53 -26.64
N GLY A 52 16.65 -41.53 -25.92
CA GLY A 52 17.92 -41.68 -25.19
C GLY A 52 18.37 -40.49 -24.34
N VAL A 53 17.92 -39.27 -24.64
CA VAL A 53 18.15 -38.08 -23.79
C VAL A 53 16.89 -37.23 -23.92
N GLY A 54 15.91 -37.47 -23.05
CA GLY A 54 14.67 -36.71 -23.05
C GLY A 54 14.94 -35.26 -22.68
N MET A 55 14.71 -34.32 -23.61
CA MET A 55 14.66 -32.90 -23.29
C MET A 55 13.30 -32.51 -22.67
N SER A 56 12.75 -33.40 -21.84
CA SER A 56 11.84 -32.96 -20.78
C SER A 56 12.75 -32.41 -19.68
N PRO A 57 12.59 -31.15 -19.23
CA PRO A 57 13.33 -30.67 -18.09
C PRO A 57 13.19 -31.73 -16.98
N PRO A 58 14.30 -32.22 -16.39
CA PRO A 58 14.21 -33.11 -15.24
C PRO A 58 13.19 -32.52 -14.27
N LYS A 59 12.20 -33.30 -13.84
CA LYS A 59 11.16 -32.82 -12.90
C LYS A 59 11.78 -32.15 -11.68
N ASP A 60 12.97 -32.62 -11.28
CA ASP A 60 13.80 -32.04 -10.23
C ASP A 60 14.24 -30.61 -10.50
N LEU A 61 14.52 -30.18 -11.74
CA LEU A 61 14.89 -28.79 -12.01
C LEU A 61 13.68 -27.85 -11.86
N SER A 62 12.48 -28.27 -12.25
CA SER A 62 11.27 -27.50 -11.96
C SER A 62 11.04 -27.41 -10.45
N GLU A 63 11.22 -28.50 -9.72
CA GLU A 63 11.07 -28.54 -8.26
C GLU A 63 12.17 -27.72 -7.55
N ILE A 64 13.41 -27.74 -8.03
CA ILE A 64 14.54 -26.95 -7.51
C ILE A 64 14.38 -25.46 -7.83
N ILE A 65 13.88 -25.10 -9.03
CA ILE A 65 13.62 -23.70 -9.40
C ILE A 65 12.43 -23.18 -8.58
N ILE A 66 11.34 -23.95 -8.45
CA ILE A 66 10.20 -23.59 -7.60
C ILE A 66 10.68 -23.47 -6.14
N ALA A 67 11.38 -24.47 -5.59
CA ALA A 67 11.91 -24.44 -4.23
C ALA A 67 12.98 -23.35 -3.99
N GLY A 68 13.67 -22.89 -5.04
CA GLY A 68 14.62 -21.77 -4.99
C GLY A 68 13.95 -20.40 -4.95
N VAL A 69 12.80 -20.25 -5.61
CA VAL A 69 12.04 -18.98 -5.69
C VAL A 69 11.01 -18.85 -4.56
N GLU A 70 10.42 -19.96 -4.10
CA GLU A 70 9.52 -20.03 -2.94
C GLU A 70 10.04 -19.28 -1.70
N PRO A 71 11.30 -19.47 -1.23
CA PRO A 71 11.77 -18.87 0.01
C PRO A 71 11.85 -17.33 -0.07
N GLU A 72 12.21 -16.77 -1.23
CA GLU A 72 12.26 -15.31 -1.40
C GLU A 72 10.86 -14.71 -1.50
N TRP A 73 9.97 -15.35 -2.26
CA TRP A 73 8.58 -14.91 -2.41
C TRP A 73 7.81 -15.01 -1.09
N ARG A 74 8.05 -16.08 -0.33
CA ARG A 74 7.43 -16.36 0.98
C ARG A 74 7.99 -15.45 2.08
N LYS A 75 9.29 -15.13 2.08
CA LYS A 75 9.85 -14.10 2.98
C LYS A 75 9.27 -12.73 2.68
N ARG A 76 9.12 -12.37 1.39
CA ARG A 76 8.55 -11.07 0.99
C ARG A 76 7.06 -10.95 1.31
N SER A 77 6.29 -12.03 1.09
CA SER A 77 4.87 -12.07 1.44
C SER A 77 4.64 -12.09 2.96
N ALA A 78 5.45 -12.86 3.70
CA ALA A 78 5.40 -12.89 5.16
C ALA A 78 5.76 -11.54 5.78
N ASN A 79 6.85 -10.89 5.33
CA ASN A 79 7.22 -9.55 5.80
C ASN A 79 6.12 -8.52 5.49
N ARG A 80 5.44 -8.62 4.35
CA ARG A 80 4.31 -7.75 4.02
C ARG A 80 3.14 -7.96 4.98
N LEU A 81 2.76 -9.21 5.24
CA LEU A 81 1.69 -9.55 6.18
C LEU A 81 2.03 -9.12 7.61
N VAL A 82 3.26 -9.36 8.07
CA VAL A 82 3.73 -8.91 9.38
C VAL A 82 3.70 -7.38 9.47
N SER A 83 4.21 -6.67 8.45
CA SER A 83 4.20 -5.20 8.44
C SER A 83 2.79 -4.61 8.48
N LEU A 84 1.84 -5.24 7.77
CA LEU A 84 0.43 -4.84 7.78
C LEU A 84 -0.20 -5.05 9.15
N THR A 85 0.06 -6.19 9.79
CA THR A 85 -0.45 -6.50 11.13
C THR A 85 0.12 -5.52 12.16
N VAL A 86 1.43 -5.24 12.11
CA VAL A 86 2.07 -4.24 13.00
C VAL A 86 1.47 -2.86 12.79
N ALA A 87 1.30 -2.42 11.54
CA ALA A 87 0.73 -1.11 11.24
C ALA A 87 -0.74 -1.00 11.70
N ARG A 88 -1.51 -2.08 11.60
CA ARG A 88 -2.89 -2.15 12.14
C ARG A 88 -2.93 -2.05 13.65
N VAL A 89 -2.10 -2.84 14.34
CA VAL A 89 -2.01 -2.81 15.82
C VAL A 89 -1.62 -1.43 16.30
N LEU A 90 -0.67 -0.79 15.62
CA LEU A 90 -0.23 0.55 16.00
C LEU A 90 -1.31 1.61 15.72
N ALA A 91 -2.05 1.49 14.61
CA ALA A 91 -3.20 2.36 14.34
C ALA A 91 -4.35 2.18 15.34
N THR A 92 -4.66 0.95 15.77
CA THR A 92 -5.67 0.72 16.80
C THR A 92 -5.23 1.26 18.16
N LEU A 93 -3.97 1.08 18.54
CA LEU A 93 -3.44 1.67 19.78
C LEU A 93 -3.53 3.20 19.77
N LEU A 94 -3.18 3.84 18.66
CA LEU A 94 -3.32 5.30 18.50
C LEU A 94 -4.78 5.75 18.55
N ALA A 95 -5.70 5.01 17.90
CA ALA A 95 -7.12 5.30 17.98
C ALA A 95 -7.64 5.24 19.42
N VAL A 96 -7.27 4.21 20.18
CA VAL A 96 -7.64 4.06 21.60
C VAL A 96 -7.07 5.21 22.43
N GLY A 97 -5.80 5.59 22.20
CA GLY A 97 -5.18 6.73 22.87
C GLY A 97 -5.91 8.05 22.60
N LEU A 98 -6.31 8.30 21.35
CA LEU A 98 -7.09 9.48 20.97
C LEU A 98 -8.48 9.51 21.62
N VAL A 99 -9.16 8.36 21.71
CA VAL A 99 -10.45 8.24 22.41
C VAL A 99 -10.28 8.53 23.90
N ALA A 100 -9.31 7.90 24.56
CA ALA A 100 -9.04 8.14 25.98
C ALA A 100 -8.76 9.63 26.23
N TRP A 101 -8.00 10.28 25.36
CA TRP A 101 -7.69 11.69 25.50
C TRP A 101 -8.89 12.61 25.23
N ALA A 102 -9.73 12.26 24.25
CA ALA A 102 -10.99 12.97 24.02
C ALA A 102 -11.95 12.87 25.22
N ILE A 103 -12.02 11.70 25.86
CA ILE A 103 -12.82 11.52 27.09
C ILE A 103 -12.30 12.43 28.21
N VAL A 104 -10.99 12.52 28.41
CA VAL A 104 -10.40 13.44 29.40
C VAL A 104 -10.81 14.88 29.14
N LEU A 105 -10.73 15.35 27.89
CA LEU A 105 -11.17 16.71 27.51
C LEU A 105 -12.64 16.97 27.82
N VAL A 106 -13.53 16.00 27.56
CA VAL A 106 -14.96 16.12 27.87
C VAL A 106 -15.19 16.12 29.40
N LEU A 107 -14.51 15.26 30.15
CA LEU A 107 -14.63 15.21 31.61
C LEU A 107 -14.12 16.49 32.29
N GLU A 108 -13.04 17.08 31.78
CA GLU A 108 -12.53 18.39 32.21
C GLU A 108 -13.55 19.51 31.99
N THR A 109 -14.36 19.44 30.91
CA THR A 109 -15.42 20.43 30.66
C THR A 109 -16.66 20.24 31.52
N GLY A 110 -16.96 19.00 31.94
CA GLY A 110 -18.15 18.66 32.73
C GLY A 110 -18.01 18.88 34.24
N GLY A 111 -16.85 19.34 34.73
CA GLY A 111 -16.61 19.59 36.16
C GLY A 111 -16.50 18.33 37.05
N LEU A 112 -16.44 17.13 36.44
CA LEU A 112 -16.40 15.84 37.16
C LEU A 112 -15.01 15.46 37.68
N MET A 113 -13.95 16.12 37.22
CA MET A 113 -12.57 15.91 37.67
C MET A 113 -12.03 17.24 38.23
N GLN A 114 -12.35 17.56 39.49
CA GLN A 114 -11.87 18.76 40.20
C GLN A 114 -10.42 18.61 40.70
N VAL A 115 -9.46 18.28 39.85
CA VAL A 115 -8.04 18.29 40.26
C VAL A 115 -7.20 19.02 39.23
N SER A 116 -7.15 20.34 39.37
CA SER A 116 -6.02 21.15 38.92
C SER A 116 -4.97 21.17 40.04
N SER A 117 -3.69 21.07 39.68
CA SER A 117 -2.53 21.15 40.58
C SER A 117 -2.39 22.48 41.34
N ASP A 118 -3.22 23.49 41.03
CA ASP A 118 -3.18 24.83 41.63
C ASP A 118 -4.41 25.18 42.50
N GLY A 119 -5.32 24.23 42.77
CA GLY A 119 -6.44 24.44 43.70
C GLY A 119 -7.51 25.45 43.26
N GLN A 120 -7.46 25.96 42.02
CA GLN A 120 -8.49 26.83 41.47
C GLN A 120 -9.57 26.05 40.71
N VAL A 121 -10.81 26.26 41.13
CA VAL A 121 -12.02 25.65 40.58
C VAL A 121 -12.49 26.52 39.40
N LEU A 122 -12.32 26.04 38.17
CA LEU A 122 -12.94 26.68 37.01
C LEU A 122 -14.39 26.18 36.92
N SER A 123 -15.35 27.01 37.34
CA SER A 123 -16.77 26.72 37.08
C SER A 123 -17.03 26.82 35.56
N PRO A 124 -17.72 25.83 34.94
CA PRO A 124 -18.09 25.87 33.51
C PRO A 124 -18.89 27.12 33.09
N GLU A 125 -19.55 27.77 34.06
CA GLU A 125 -20.36 28.97 33.87
C GLU A 125 -19.51 30.26 33.77
N ALA A 126 -18.25 30.25 34.21
CA ALA A 126 -17.41 31.45 34.23
C ALA A 126 -16.79 31.79 32.86
N GLN A 127 -16.60 30.80 31.96
CA GLN A 127 -15.98 31.00 30.65
C GLN A 127 -16.54 30.00 29.60
N PRO A 128 -17.75 30.24 29.05
CA PRO A 128 -18.41 29.32 28.12
C PRO A 128 -17.62 29.08 26.83
N GLU A 129 -16.86 30.07 26.36
CA GLU A 129 -16.05 29.98 25.13
C GLU A 129 -14.93 28.93 25.25
N VAL A 130 -14.27 28.83 26.40
CA VAL A 130 -13.18 27.87 26.61
C VAL A 130 -13.72 26.44 26.71
N ALA A 131 -14.92 26.26 27.27
CA ALA A 131 -15.60 24.97 27.29
C ALA A 131 -15.97 24.52 25.87
N ALA A 132 -16.51 25.41 25.04
CA ALA A 132 -16.82 25.13 23.64
C ALA A 132 -15.57 24.69 22.84
N LEU A 133 -14.46 25.41 22.96
CA LEU A 133 -13.19 25.07 22.30
C LEU A 133 -12.65 23.69 22.71
N ARG A 134 -12.81 23.29 23.97
CA ARG A 134 -12.42 21.95 24.44
C ARG A 134 -13.31 20.85 23.86
N ILE A 135 -14.61 21.08 23.77
CA ILE A 135 -15.57 20.14 23.16
C ILE A 135 -15.27 19.97 21.67
N GLU A 136 -15.00 21.05 20.94
CA GLU A 136 -14.56 20.99 19.55
C GLU A 136 -13.25 20.20 19.41
N GLY A 137 -12.29 20.45 20.29
CA GLY A 137 -11.04 19.70 20.35
C GLY A 137 -11.23 18.20 20.64
N ALA A 138 -12.21 17.83 21.46
CA ALA A 138 -12.58 16.44 21.70
C ALA A 138 -13.25 15.81 20.47
N ALA A 139 -14.15 16.54 19.81
CA ALA A 139 -14.81 16.08 18.59
C ALA A 139 -13.81 15.77 17.47
N VAL A 140 -12.81 16.64 17.26
CA VAL A 140 -11.74 16.40 16.27
C VAL A 140 -10.94 15.13 16.59
N ARG A 141 -10.62 14.89 17.87
CA ARG A 141 -9.89 13.68 18.31
C ARG A 141 -10.72 12.41 18.10
N LEU A 142 -12.01 12.46 18.41
CA LEU A 142 -12.93 11.35 18.15
C LEU A 142 -13.05 11.06 16.66
N ALA A 143 -13.17 12.10 15.83
CA ALA A 143 -13.21 11.93 14.38
C ALA A 143 -11.93 11.28 13.84
N LEU A 144 -10.75 11.70 14.31
CA LEU A 144 -9.48 11.08 13.96
C LEU A 144 -9.39 9.62 14.43
N ALA A 145 -9.86 9.33 15.65
CA ALA A 145 -9.87 7.98 16.20
C ALA A 145 -10.77 7.03 15.39
N VAL A 146 -11.98 7.47 15.04
CA VAL A 146 -12.90 6.71 14.17
C VAL A 146 -12.27 6.50 12.79
N GLY A 147 -11.66 7.54 12.22
CA GLY A 147 -10.94 7.45 10.96
C GLY A 147 -9.81 6.41 10.98
N LEU A 148 -9.00 6.42 12.03
CA LEU A 148 -7.96 5.42 12.26
C LEU A 148 -8.53 4.01 12.44
N GLY A 149 -9.63 3.86 13.19
CA GLY A 149 -10.31 2.58 13.37
C GLY A 149 -10.81 2.01 12.03
N LEU A 150 -11.43 2.84 11.19
CA LEU A 150 -11.87 2.45 9.85
C LEU A 150 -10.67 2.13 8.94
N ALA A 151 -9.58 2.89 9.02
CA ALA A 151 -8.35 2.61 8.28
C ALA A 151 -7.67 1.31 8.73
N ALA A 152 -7.73 0.97 10.03
CA ALA A 152 -7.22 -0.29 10.56
C ALA A 152 -8.06 -1.49 10.07
N TRP A 153 -9.40 -1.35 10.06
CA TRP A 153 -10.31 -2.35 9.53
C TRP A 153 -10.11 -2.54 8.02
N GLN A 154 -10.08 -1.44 7.26
CA GLN A 154 -9.91 -1.41 5.82
C GLN A 154 -8.71 -0.55 5.38
N PRO A 155 -7.51 -1.13 5.24
CA PRO A 155 -6.30 -0.40 4.85
C PRO A 155 -6.39 0.33 3.50
N LYS A 156 -7.35 -0.06 2.64
CA LYS A 156 -7.65 0.64 1.39
C LYS A 156 -8.06 2.10 1.62
N MET A 157 -8.70 2.40 2.75
CA MET A 157 -9.15 3.76 3.10
C MET A 157 -8.01 4.67 3.55
N ALA A 158 -6.88 4.11 4.02
CA ALA A 158 -5.74 4.89 4.53
C ALA A 158 -5.20 5.89 3.49
N GLY A 159 -5.27 5.55 2.20
CA GLY A 159 -4.81 6.43 1.12
C GLY A 159 -5.63 7.70 0.95
N GLY A 160 -6.93 7.67 1.24
CA GLY A 160 -7.77 8.87 1.20
C GLY A 160 -7.62 9.75 2.43
N MET A 161 -7.35 9.16 3.59
CA MET A 161 -7.25 9.89 4.85
C MET A 161 -5.86 10.51 5.10
N ALA A 162 -4.79 9.88 4.59
CA ALA A 162 -3.42 10.37 4.72
C ALA A 162 -3.25 11.85 4.33
N PRO A 163 -3.71 12.34 3.16
CA PRO A 163 -3.56 13.75 2.79
C PRO A 163 -4.32 14.69 3.73
N VAL A 164 -5.52 14.31 4.20
CA VAL A 164 -6.32 15.11 5.13
C VAL A 164 -5.60 15.29 6.47
N VAL A 165 -5.05 14.20 7.02
CA VAL A 165 -4.30 14.28 8.28
C VAL A 165 -2.98 15.02 8.09
N ALA A 166 -2.30 14.83 6.96
CA ALA A 166 -1.06 15.53 6.66
C ALA A 166 -1.25 17.05 6.52
N THR A 167 -2.32 17.50 5.86
CA THR A 167 -2.62 18.94 5.75
C THR A 167 -3.00 19.51 7.11
N LEU A 168 -3.83 18.82 7.89
CA LEU A 168 -4.15 19.21 9.26
C LEU A 168 -2.88 19.39 10.10
N TRP A 169 -1.96 18.42 10.03
CA TRP A 169 -0.66 18.51 10.71
C TRP A 169 0.19 19.67 10.23
N ALA A 170 0.25 19.92 8.92
CA ALA A 170 1.02 21.02 8.34
C ALA A 170 0.51 22.39 8.81
N PHE A 171 -0.82 22.60 8.80
CA PHE A 171 -1.41 23.84 9.30
C PHE A 171 -1.17 24.04 10.79
N LEU A 172 -1.40 22.99 11.60
CA LEU A 172 -1.16 23.05 13.04
C LEU A 172 0.31 23.31 13.36
N THR A 173 1.23 22.76 12.58
CA THR A 173 2.67 23.04 12.70
C THR A 173 2.95 24.51 12.40
N GLY A 174 2.35 25.09 11.37
CA GLY A 174 2.44 26.52 11.08
C GLY A 174 1.95 27.40 12.24
N PHE A 175 0.83 27.05 12.87
CA PHE A 175 0.34 27.74 14.07
C PHE A 175 1.27 27.56 15.27
N ALA A 176 1.87 26.38 15.45
CA ALA A 176 2.87 26.17 16.50
C ALA A 176 4.11 27.04 16.31
N VAL A 177 4.58 27.24 15.07
CA VAL A 177 5.70 28.15 14.80
C VAL A 177 5.37 29.56 15.26
N ARG A 178 4.15 30.04 15.01
CA ARG A 178 3.69 31.34 15.54
C ARG A 178 3.76 31.36 17.07
N ASP A 179 3.25 30.34 17.74
CA ASP A 179 3.23 30.30 19.21
C ASP A 179 4.63 30.20 19.81
N ILE A 180 5.58 29.56 19.12
CA ILE A 180 7.00 29.54 19.48
C ILE A 180 7.60 30.94 19.40
N VAL A 181 7.32 31.68 18.31
CA VAL A 181 7.80 33.06 18.14
C VAL A 181 7.21 33.99 19.20
N LEU A 182 5.96 33.76 19.61
CA LEU A 182 5.28 34.52 20.66
C LEU A 182 5.64 34.07 22.09
N GLY A 183 6.43 32.99 22.25
CA GLY A 183 6.77 32.43 23.56
C GLY A 183 5.58 31.80 24.31
N ALA A 184 4.49 31.51 23.61
CA ALA A 184 3.24 30.98 24.16
C ALA A 184 3.13 29.44 24.04
N THR A 185 4.22 28.75 23.70
CA THR A 185 4.20 27.30 23.46
C THR A 185 4.00 26.51 24.75
N SER A 186 3.09 25.53 24.71
CA SER A 186 2.87 24.60 25.82
C SER A 186 3.42 23.20 25.50
N LEU A 187 3.79 22.44 26.55
CA LEU A 187 4.20 21.03 26.39
C LEU A 187 3.07 20.18 25.79
N ALA A 188 1.82 20.48 26.16
CA ALA A 188 0.63 19.82 25.63
C ALA A 188 0.49 20.01 24.11
N GLN A 189 0.78 21.22 23.59
CA GLN A 189 0.74 21.51 22.16
C GLN A 189 1.82 20.72 21.39
N ILE A 190 3.02 20.61 21.93
CA ILE A 190 4.11 19.82 21.32
C ILE A 190 3.73 18.33 21.30
N ALA A 191 3.20 17.80 22.40
CA ALA A 191 2.74 16.42 22.47
C ALA A 191 1.62 16.13 21.46
N GLN A 192 0.68 17.06 21.30
CA GLN A 192 -0.40 16.96 20.32
C GLN A 192 0.13 16.91 18.88
N LEU A 193 1.09 17.79 18.54
CA LEU A 193 1.71 17.83 17.21
C LEU A 193 2.50 16.55 16.90
N GLY A 194 3.27 16.07 17.88
CA GLY A 194 4.00 14.80 17.76
C GLY A 194 3.06 13.61 17.57
N GLY A 195 1.96 13.55 18.33
CA GLY A 195 0.93 12.53 18.19
C GLY A 195 0.28 12.54 16.81
N LEU A 196 -0.06 13.73 16.28
CA LEU A 196 -0.66 13.85 14.96
C LEU A 196 0.33 13.50 13.82
N ALA A 197 1.60 13.87 13.96
CA ALA A 197 2.66 13.45 13.04
C ALA A 197 2.75 11.92 12.98
N LEU A 198 2.73 11.27 14.16
CA LEU A 198 2.76 9.82 14.25
C LEU A 198 1.55 9.18 13.57
N VAL A 199 0.34 9.72 13.75
CA VAL A 199 -0.86 9.26 13.04
C VAL A 199 -0.68 9.36 11.52
N ALA A 200 -0.16 10.48 11.01
CA ALA A 200 0.08 10.67 9.58
C ALA A 200 1.07 9.63 9.03
N VAL A 201 2.20 9.42 9.72
CA VAL A 201 3.21 8.41 9.36
C VAL A 201 2.61 7.01 9.32
N VAL A 202 1.75 6.67 10.28
CA VAL A 202 1.13 5.35 10.39
C VAL A 202 0.13 5.11 9.27
N LEU A 203 -0.63 6.12 8.87
CA LEU A 203 -1.53 6.04 7.72
C LEU A 203 -0.75 5.85 6.42
N VAL A 204 0.36 6.58 6.23
CA VAL A 204 1.26 6.40 5.07
C VAL A 204 1.87 5.01 5.07
N TRP A 205 2.27 4.49 6.23
CA TRP A 205 2.77 3.12 6.36
C TRP A 205 1.68 2.10 5.99
N LEU A 206 0.48 2.18 6.58
CA LEU A 206 -0.66 1.32 6.26
C LEU A 206 -0.95 1.28 4.76
N TRP A 207 -0.91 2.45 4.12
CA TRP A 207 -1.11 2.59 2.68
C TRP A 207 0.01 1.92 1.87
N GLY A 208 1.28 2.16 2.23
CA GLY A 208 2.45 1.58 1.57
C GLY A 208 2.52 0.06 1.71
N ALA A 209 2.31 -0.45 2.92
CA ALA A 209 2.24 -1.88 3.22
C ALA A 209 1.05 -2.55 2.50
N GLY A 210 -0.07 -1.84 2.39
CA GLY A 210 -1.27 -2.27 1.64
C GLY A 210 -1.01 -2.41 0.14
N ARG A 211 -0.27 -1.48 -0.47
CA ARG A 211 0.12 -1.55 -1.89
C ARG A 211 1.32 -2.46 -2.17
N GLY A 212 2.07 -2.88 -1.16
CA GLY A 212 3.30 -3.66 -1.33
C GLY A 212 4.48 -2.82 -1.81
N LEU A 213 4.41 -1.50 -1.61
CA LEU A 213 5.50 -0.58 -1.93
C LEU A 213 6.62 -0.82 -0.92
N ASN A 214 7.72 -1.40 -1.40
CA ASN A 214 8.93 -1.51 -0.59
C ASN A 214 9.62 -0.13 -0.61
N PRO A 215 9.89 0.52 0.54
CA PRO A 215 10.53 1.84 0.57
C PRO A 215 11.89 1.82 -0.14
N GLY A 216 12.62 0.69 -0.07
CA GLY A 216 13.87 0.51 -0.80
C GLY A 216 13.74 0.35 -2.32
N GLN A 217 12.56 0.01 -2.86
CA GLN A 217 12.28 0.03 -4.29
C GLN A 217 11.89 1.44 -4.75
N LEU A 218 11.12 2.15 -3.93
CA LEU A 218 10.70 3.54 -4.19
C LEU A 218 11.90 4.50 -4.16
N TRP A 219 12.81 4.29 -3.21
CA TRP A 219 14.08 5.00 -3.17
C TRP A 219 14.95 4.68 -4.39
N ARG A 220 14.98 3.42 -4.83
CA ARG A 220 15.71 3.00 -6.05
C ARG A 220 15.14 3.60 -7.33
N SER A 221 13.82 3.73 -7.44
CA SER A 221 13.19 4.39 -8.58
C SER A 221 13.39 5.90 -8.58
N LEU A 222 13.48 6.53 -7.41
CA LEU A 222 13.79 7.96 -7.29
C LEU A 222 15.30 8.24 -7.49
N SER A 223 16.16 7.29 -7.13
CA SER A 223 17.61 7.37 -7.36
C SER A 223 18.03 6.86 -8.74
N ALA A 224 17.11 6.33 -9.54
CA ALA A 224 17.37 5.96 -10.92
C ALA A 224 17.59 7.25 -11.71
N ARG A 225 18.86 7.63 -11.89
CA ARG A 225 19.24 8.72 -12.78
C ARG A 225 18.82 8.34 -14.19
N PRO A 226 18.08 9.20 -14.91
CA PRO A 226 17.88 8.99 -16.34
C PRO A 226 19.25 9.11 -17.02
N ASN A 227 19.62 8.06 -17.77
CA ASN A 227 20.75 8.11 -18.69
C ASN A 227 20.32 8.78 -19.99
#